data_AF-A0A1R0KUS3-F1
#
_entry.id   AF-A0A1R0KUS3-F1
#
_cell.length_a   1.000
_cell.length_b   1.000
_cell.length_c   1.000
_cell.angle_alpha   90.00
_cell.angle_beta   90.00
_cell.angle_gamma   90.00
#
_symmetry.space_group_name_H-M   'P 1'
#
loop_
_entity.id
_entity.type
_entity.pdbx_description
1 polymer ?
#
loop_
_entity_poly.entity_id
_entity_poly.type
_entity_poly.pdbx_seq_one_letter_code
_entity_poly.pdbx_strand_id
1 'polypeptide(L)'
;MTSTGFHRPIAITGCGVVSPAGVGLDGLGELMRTPSMSHVEPESDAEAYPPLALRALPELSLRDHVGRKGTRRLDRMVGIALIATKAALDSAGRSEERELRPRTGVSLGTSTGSIASLAEIATDTLLQDEPYMIEPSRFPNTVLNSCAGQMAIWNSLKGVNSTLAGGHVSSTSAVRYALNAIHNGHATSMLAGGIEELTPHMAWAWYKSGLLRTDAALGEGCAILVLEDKAVTDGRPIMAEALGAATAYCGARTKRTSLAAGIAGCISRLLARHELRAEEIDVVSLGAGAQIGARRIEEQGVRLALGSLPTTVRVSDALGECFSASGALQAAALLARWSGAEHPAEQLGLVTSLGRDGSVGCLLLRRAC
;
A
#
# COMPACT_ATOMS: atom_id res chain seq x y z
N MET A 1 25.27 27.35 -10.72
CA MET A 1 24.62 26.69 -9.57
C MET A 1 24.07 25.37 -10.06
N THR A 2 24.78 24.29 -9.81
CA THR A 2 24.44 22.94 -10.25
C THR A 2 23.26 22.43 -9.42
N SER A 3 22.12 22.19 -10.08
CA SER A 3 20.98 21.44 -9.55
C SER A 3 21.51 20.14 -8.93
N THR A 4 21.48 20.04 -7.61
CA THR A 4 21.93 18.85 -6.88
C THR A 4 21.04 17.67 -7.27
N GLY A 5 21.66 16.55 -7.67
CA GLY A 5 21.02 15.41 -8.33
C GLY A 5 20.04 14.56 -7.50
N PHE A 6 19.49 15.08 -6.39
CA PHE A 6 18.65 14.33 -5.45
C PHE A 6 17.14 14.38 -5.75
N HIS A 7 16.72 14.97 -6.87
CA HIS A 7 15.32 15.37 -7.08
C HIS A 7 14.71 14.89 -8.41
N ARG A 8 15.35 13.92 -9.06
CA ARG A 8 14.83 13.37 -10.33
C ARG A 8 13.60 12.48 -10.07
N PRO A 9 12.52 12.62 -10.85
CA PRO A 9 11.39 11.71 -10.80
C PRO A 9 11.82 10.26 -11.04
N ILE A 10 11.27 9.34 -10.26
CA ILE A 10 11.46 7.89 -10.42
C ILE A 10 10.31 7.33 -11.24
N ALA A 11 10.61 6.51 -12.24
CA ALA A 11 9.59 5.93 -13.11
C ALA A 11 8.79 4.86 -12.34
N ILE A 12 7.48 4.85 -12.55
CA ILE A 12 6.59 3.76 -12.19
C ILE A 12 6.29 3.01 -13.49
N THR A 13 6.90 1.85 -13.68
CA THR A 13 6.80 1.07 -14.93
C THR A 13 5.78 -0.06 -14.86
N GLY A 14 5.38 -0.47 -13.67
CA GLY A 14 4.34 -1.45 -13.47
C GLY A 14 3.67 -1.29 -12.12
N CYS A 15 2.44 -1.78 -12.04
CA CYS A 15 1.69 -1.86 -10.79
C CYS A 15 0.88 -3.14 -10.74
N GLY A 16 1.02 -3.87 -9.64
CA GLY A 16 0.24 -5.07 -9.37
C GLY A 16 -0.65 -4.83 -8.16
N VAL A 17 -1.89 -5.27 -8.26
CA VAL A 17 -2.91 -5.09 -7.23
C VAL A 17 -3.59 -6.41 -6.97
N VAL A 18 -3.88 -6.67 -5.70
CA VAL A 18 -4.86 -7.65 -5.25
C VAL A 18 -5.83 -6.91 -4.34
N SER A 19 -7.11 -6.90 -4.71
CA SER A 19 -8.17 -6.18 -4.01
C SER A 19 -9.48 -6.99 -4.04
N PRO A 20 -10.53 -6.56 -3.33
CA PRO A 20 -11.87 -7.13 -3.47
C PRO A 20 -12.38 -7.22 -4.92
N ALA A 21 -11.86 -6.40 -5.84
CA ALA A 21 -12.16 -6.48 -7.27
C ALA A 21 -11.33 -7.54 -8.03
N GLY A 22 -10.55 -8.36 -7.34
CA GLY A 22 -9.63 -9.33 -7.92
C GLY A 22 -8.22 -8.77 -8.14
N VAL A 23 -7.53 -9.34 -9.13
CA VAL A 23 -6.12 -9.06 -9.43
C VAL A 23 -6.01 -8.08 -10.60
N GLY A 24 -5.16 -7.06 -10.47
CA GLY A 24 -4.84 -6.09 -11.51
C GLY A 24 -5.59 -4.75 -11.38
N LEU A 25 -5.18 -3.79 -12.22
CA LEU A 25 -5.71 -2.41 -12.19
C LEU A 25 -7.10 -2.28 -12.81
N ASP A 26 -7.45 -3.10 -13.80
CA ASP A 26 -8.71 -2.96 -14.53
C ASP A 26 -9.91 -3.17 -13.61
N GLY A 27 -9.90 -4.26 -12.83
CA GLY A 27 -10.93 -4.54 -11.82
C GLY A 27 -11.01 -3.45 -10.76
N LEU A 28 -9.87 -2.97 -10.26
CA LEU A 28 -9.83 -1.86 -9.32
C LEU A 28 -10.42 -0.58 -9.93
N GLY A 29 -10.06 -0.26 -11.18
CA GLY A 29 -10.53 0.92 -11.90
C GLY A 29 -12.05 0.91 -12.12
N GLU A 30 -12.62 -0.25 -12.48
CA GLU A 30 -14.07 -0.42 -12.59
C GLU A 30 -14.75 -0.24 -11.23
N LEU A 31 -14.25 -0.89 -10.18
CA LEU A 31 -14.80 -0.74 -8.82
C LEU A 31 -14.74 0.72 -8.32
N MET A 32 -13.71 1.47 -8.68
CA MET A 32 -13.59 2.88 -8.32
C MET A 32 -14.52 3.80 -9.13
N ARG A 33 -14.88 3.45 -10.38
CA ARG A 33 -15.82 4.21 -11.21
C ARG A 33 -17.27 3.95 -10.80
N THR A 34 -17.58 2.68 -10.56
CA THR A 34 -18.89 2.22 -10.15
C THR A 34 -18.69 1.44 -8.86
N PRO A 35 -18.71 2.11 -7.69
CA PRO A 35 -18.67 1.44 -6.39
C PRO A 35 -19.94 0.61 -6.22
N SER A 36 -19.93 -0.56 -6.82
CA SER A 36 -20.87 -1.62 -6.61
C SER A 36 -20.04 -2.76 -6.09
N MET A 37 -20.42 -3.32 -4.95
CA MET A 37 -20.62 -4.76 -4.80
C MET A 37 -20.50 -5.24 -3.37
N SER A 38 -21.24 -6.33 -3.17
CA SER A 38 -21.21 -7.40 -2.18
C SER A 38 -20.48 -7.14 -0.86
N HIS A 39 -21.26 -7.18 0.20
CA HIS A 39 -20.79 -7.71 1.47
C HIS A 39 -20.36 -9.17 1.22
N VAL A 40 -19.11 -9.50 1.52
CA VAL A 40 -18.77 -10.90 1.76
C VAL A 40 -19.39 -11.21 3.11
N GLU A 41 -20.50 -11.95 3.12
CA GLU A 41 -20.93 -12.58 4.36
C GLU A 41 -19.83 -13.59 4.72
N PRO A 42 -19.27 -13.54 5.93
CA PRO A 42 -18.21 -14.48 6.31
C PRO A 42 -18.72 -15.91 6.14
N GLU A 43 -18.05 -16.70 5.30
CA GLU A 43 -18.41 -18.10 5.12
C GLU A 43 -18.22 -18.87 6.44
N SER A 44 -19.27 -19.59 6.82
CA SER A 44 -19.35 -20.71 7.77
C SER A 44 -19.29 -20.46 9.28
N ASP A 45 -18.85 -19.30 9.77
CA ASP A 45 -18.97 -18.95 11.21
C ASP A 45 -19.40 -17.49 11.38
N ALA A 46 -20.72 -17.27 11.45
CA ALA A 46 -21.30 -15.95 11.70
C ALA A 46 -20.82 -15.28 13.01
N GLU A 47 -20.23 -16.04 13.94
CA GLU A 47 -19.64 -15.54 15.18
C GLU A 47 -18.14 -15.18 15.08
N ALA A 48 -17.43 -15.63 14.03
CA ALA A 48 -16.00 -15.40 13.93
C ALA A 48 -15.66 -13.91 13.74
N TYR A 49 -16.51 -13.17 13.03
CA TYR A 49 -16.34 -11.74 12.77
C TYR A 49 -17.32 -10.89 13.60
N PRO A 50 -16.95 -9.63 13.96
CA PRO A 50 -17.88 -8.71 14.61
C PRO A 50 -18.94 -8.21 13.61
N PRO A 51 -20.04 -7.59 14.10
CA PRO A 51 -21.09 -7.03 13.25
C PRO A 51 -20.62 -5.73 12.57
N LEU A 52 -19.72 -5.84 11.59
CA LEU A 52 -19.25 -4.76 10.74
C LEU A 52 -19.20 -5.17 9.28
N ALA A 53 -19.21 -4.20 8.37
CA ALA A 53 -19.06 -4.49 6.95
C ALA A 53 -17.62 -4.95 6.63
N LEU A 54 -17.47 -5.98 5.81
CA LEU A 54 -16.18 -6.50 5.38
C LEU A 54 -16.03 -6.40 3.86
N ARG A 55 -14.82 -6.05 3.42
CA ARG A 55 -14.37 -6.00 2.03
C ARG A 55 -13.20 -6.96 1.88
N ALA A 56 -13.51 -8.25 1.97
CA ALA A 56 -12.52 -9.32 1.79
C ALA A 56 -12.14 -9.48 0.32
N LEU A 57 -10.96 -10.05 0.09
CA LEU A 57 -10.55 -10.53 -1.22
C LEU A 57 -11.46 -11.68 -1.66
N PRO A 58 -11.67 -11.88 -2.97
CA PRO A 58 -12.23 -13.12 -3.47
C PRO A 58 -11.31 -14.30 -3.12
N GLU A 59 -11.82 -15.52 -3.24
CA GLU A 59 -10.98 -16.71 -3.13
C GLU A 59 -9.92 -16.70 -4.25
N LEU A 60 -8.64 -16.69 -3.85
CA LEU A 60 -7.50 -16.64 -4.77
C LEU A 60 -6.58 -17.83 -4.53
N SER A 61 -6.47 -18.70 -5.54
CA SER A 61 -5.50 -19.80 -5.52
C SER A 61 -4.10 -19.28 -5.82
N LEU A 62 -3.25 -19.20 -4.80
CA LEU A 62 -1.83 -18.86 -4.97
C LEU A 62 -1.16 -19.71 -6.06
N ARG A 63 -1.52 -21.00 -6.14
CA ARG A 63 -0.94 -21.96 -7.07
C ARG A 63 -1.21 -21.61 -8.53
N ASP A 64 -2.35 -20.99 -8.81
CA ASP A 64 -2.77 -20.65 -10.17
C ASP A 64 -1.97 -19.45 -10.69
N HIS A 65 -1.47 -18.61 -9.79
CA HIS A 65 -0.67 -17.44 -10.14
C HIS A 65 0.83 -17.72 -10.14
N VAL A 66 1.36 -18.43 -9.14
CA VAL A 66 2.82 -18.60 -8.96
C VAL A 66 3.32 -20.03 -9.09
N GLY A 67 2.43 -21.00 -9.34
CA GLY A 67 2.75 -22.42 -9.44
C GLY A 67 2.75 -23.16 -8.10
N ARG A 68 2.99 -24.49 -8.15
CA ARG A 68 2.83 -25.38 -6.97
C ARG A 68 4.09 -25.49 -6.10
N LYS A 69 5.28 -25.32 -6.68
CA LYS A 69 6.55 -25.60 -6.00
C LYS A 69 6.80 -24.55 -4.92
N GLY A 70 6.89 -24.96 -3.66
CA GLY A 70 7.22 -24.06 -2.54
C GLY A 70 6.04 -23.32 -1.90
N THR A 71 4.82 -23.44 -2.43
CA THR A 71 3.65 -22.69 -1.89
C THR A 71 3.07 -23.28 -0.62
N ARG A 72 3.32 -24.56 -0.31
CA ARG A 72 2.68 -25.27 0.84
C ARG A 72 2.94 -24.62 2.20
N ARG A 73 4.08 -23.94 2.36
CA ARG A 73 4.52 -23.37 3.64
C ARG A 73 4.23 -21.87 3.77
N LEU A 74 3.73 -21.24 2.72
CA LEU A 74 3.47 -19.81 2.71
C LEU A 74 2.10 -19.56 3.34
N ASP A 75 2.01 -18.53 4.16
CA ASP A 75 0.74 -18.06 4.66
C ASP A 75 -0.03 -17.28 3.58
N ARG A 76 -1.27 -16.93 3.91
CA ARG A 76 -2.19 -16.24 3.01
C ARG A 76 -1.69 -14.83 2.67
N MET A 77 -1.19 -14.10 3.66
CA MET A 77 -0.60 -12.77 3.47
C MET A 77 0.56 -12.79 2.46
N VAL A 78 1.51 -13.72 2.60
CA VAL A 78 2.60 -13.90 1.62
C VAL A 78 2.02 -14.25 0.25
N GLY A 79 1.02 -15.12 0.20
CA GLY A 79 0.34 -15.49 -1.04
C GLY A 79 -0.21 -14.28 -1.80
N ILE A 80 -0.94 -13.40 -1.10
CA ILE A 80 -1.47 -12.15 -1.66
C ILE A 80 -0.34 -11.25 -2.17
N ALA A 81 0.73 -11.07 -1.39
CA ALA A 81 1.88 -10.25 -1.78
C ALA A 81 2.59 -10.81 -3.02
N LEU A 82 2.72 -12.13 -3.15
CA LEU A 82 3.34 -12.78 -4.31
C LEU A 82 2.48 -12.65 -5.57
N ILE A 83 1.16 -12.76 -5.47
CA ILE A 83 0.24 -12.52 -6.58
C ILE A 83 0.35 -11.07 -7.06
N ALA A 84 0.30 -10.10 -6.13
CA ALA A 84 0.46 -8.68 -6.46
C ALA A 84 1.83 -8.40 -7.07
N THR A 85 2.89 -9.01 -6.54
CA THR A 85 4.26 -8.88 -7.07
C THR A 85 4.37 -9.40 -8.49
N LYS A 86 3.80 -10.58 -8.77
CA LYS A 86 3.79 -11.15 -10.11
C LYS A 86 3.06 -10.22 -11.07
N ALA A 87 1.86 -9.76 -10.71
CA ALA A 87 1.11 -8.81 -11.53
C ALA A 87 1.90 -7.52 -11.79
N ALA A 88 2.63 -7.00 -10.79
CA ALA A 88 3.46 -5.81 -10.93
C ALA A 88 4.62 -6.01 -11.91
N LEU A 89 5.33 -7.14 -11.79
CA LEU A 89 6.44 -7.50 -12.68
C LEU A 89 5.97 -7.79 -14.11
N ASP A 90 4.85 -8.48 -14.27
CA ASP A 90 4.22 -8.73 -15.57
C ASP A 90 3.82 -7.39 -16.22
N SER A 91 3.16 -6.50 -15.46
CA SER A 91 2.79 -5.15 -15.92
C SER A 91 3.99 -4.29 -16.32
N ALA A 92 5.15 -4.48 -15.68
CA ALA A 92 6.38 -3.76 -16.00
C ALA A 92 7.17 -4.39 -17.17
N GLY A 93 6.72 -5.55 -17.70
CA GLY A 93 7.44 -6.32 -18.71
C GLY A 93 8.74 -6.94 -18.20
N ARG A 94 8.82 -7.31 -16.90
CA ARG A 94 10.07 -7.71 -16.22
C ARG A 94 10.13 -9.15 -15.72
N SER A 95 9.11 -9.94 -15.98
CA SER A 95 9.00 -11.29 -15.37
C SER A 95 10.17 -12.21 -15.73
N GLU A 96 10.78 -12.01 -16.89
CA GLU A 96 11.89 -12.82 -17.39
C GLU A 96 13.27 -12.15 -17.20
N GLU A 97 13.31 -10.89 -16.78
CA GLU A 97 14.54 -10.10 -16.74
C GLU A 97 15.39 -10.42 -15.51
N ARG A 98 16.37 -11.32 -15.68
CA ARG A 98 17.23 -11.79 -14.57
C ARG A 98 18.36 -10.84 -14.22
N GLU A 99 18.82 -10.04 -15.17
CA GLU A 99 20.03 -9.22 -15.06
C GLU A 99 19.91 -8.08 -14.05
N LEU A 100 18.69 -7.57 -13.83
CA LEU A 100 18.44 -6.46 -12.90
C LEU A 100 18.10 -6.94 -11.47
N ARG A 101 17.91 -8.24 -11.27
CA ARG A 101 17.62 -8.84 -9.94
C ARG A 101 18.69 -8.55 -8.88
N PRO A 102 20.01 -8.50 -9.19
CA PRO A 102 21.04 -8.11 -8.24
C PRO A 102 20.86 -6.72 -7.61
N ARG A 103 20.25 -5.79 -8.36
CA ARG A 103 20.00 -4.40 -7.92
C ARG A 103 18.51 -4.06 -7.81
N THR A 104 17.66 -5.07 -7.80
CA THR A 104 16.22 -4.92 -7.54
C THR A 104 15.97 -5.24 -6.09
N GLY A 105 15.49 -4.26 -5.32
CA GLY A 105 15.13 -4.42 -3.91
C GLY A 105 13.63 -4.54 -3.68
N VAL A 106 13.26 -4.71 -2.41
CA VAL A 106 11.88 -4.77 -1.93
C VAL A 106 11.71 -3.81 -0.76
N SER A 107 10.65 -3.01 -0.78
CA SER A 107 10.22 -2.21 0.36
C SER A 107 8.72 -2.39 0.55
N LEU A 108 8.32 -3.07 1.62
CA LEU A 108 6.91 -3.40 1.86
C LEU A 108 6.40 -2.74 3.13
N GLY A 109 5.25 -2.06 3.03
CA GLY A 109 4.53 -1.52 4.18
C GLY A 109 3.61 -2.56 4.80
N THR A 110 3.88 -2.95 6.05
CA THR A 110 2.94 -3.69 6.91
C THR A 110 3.32 -3.45 8.37
N SER A 111 2.32 -3.21 9.21
CA SER A 111 2.53 -2.98 10.66
C SER A 111 2.16 -4.16 11.53
N THR A 112 1.33 -5.06 11.01
CA THR A 112 0.70 -6.16 11.73
C THR A 112 1.29 -7.50 11.33
N GLY A 113 1.78 -7.62 10.09
CA GLY A 113 2.14 -8.93 9.54
C GLY A 113 0.93 -9.85 9.49
N SER A 114 1.18 -11.16 9.46
CA SER A 114 0.13 -12.17 9.50
C SER A 114 -0.31 -12.41 10.94
N ILE A 115 -1.37 -11.72 11.34
CA ILE A 115 -1.97 -11.89 12.67
C ILE A 115 -2.55 -13.30 12.81
N ALA A 116 -3.05 -13.90 11.72
CA ALA A 116 -3.51 -15.27 11.73
C ALA A 116 -2.37 -16.25 12.09
N SER A 117 -1.21 -16.14 11.42
CA SER A 117 -0.07 -17.02 11.72
C SER A 117 0.50 -16.78 13.12
N LEU A 118 0.53 -15.52 13.58
CA LEU A 118 0.97 -15.22 14.94
C LEU A 118 0.02 -15.80 15.99
N ALA A 119 -1.29 -15.62 15.81
CA ALA A 119 -2.31 -16.12 16.72
C ALA A 119 -2.34 -17.65 16.78
N GLU A 120 -2.14 -18.33 15.64
CA GLU A 120 -2.07 -19.79 15.59
C GLU A 120 -0.91 -20.33 16.44
N ILE A 121 0.31 -19.82 16.25
CA ILE A 121 1.47 -20.25 17.07
C ILE A 121 1.27 -19.90 18.55
N ALA A 122 0.75 -18.71 18.86
CA ALA A 122 0.50 -18.30 20.24
C ALA A 122 -0.55 -19.18 20.92
N THR A 123 -1.59 -19.59 20.17
CA THR A 123 -2.63 -20.49 20.65
C THR A 123 -2.07 -21.89 20.90
N ASP A 124 -1.27 -22.43 19.99
CA ASP A 124 -0.61 -23.72 20.16
C ASP A 124 0.27 -23.73 21.44
N THR A 125 1.05 -22.67 21.67
CA THR A 125 1.86 -22.55 22.91
C THR A 125 1.03 -22.59 24.20
N LEU A 126 -0.24 -22.16 24.17
CA LEU A 126 -1.11 -22.10 25.33
C LEU A 126 -2.01 -23.33 25.51
N LEU A 127 -2.40 -23.98 24.42
CA LEU A 127 -3.41 -25.06 24.44
C LEU A 127 -2.80 -26.46 24.37
N GLN A 128 -1.57 -26.60 23.87
CA GLN A 128 -0.90 -27.90 23.82
C GLN A 128 -0.41 -28.31 25.21
N ASP A 129 -0.20 -29.62 25.41
CA ASP A 129 0.26 -30.18 26.68
C ASP A 129 1.56 -29.53 27.19
N GLU A 130 2.43 -29.12 26.26
CA GLU A 130 3.70 -28.47 26.54
C GLU A 130 3.93 -27.27 25.61
N PRO A 131 4.47 -26.15 26.10
CA PRO A 131 4.53 -24.88 25.36
C PRO A 131 5.43 -24.91 24.11
N TYR A 132 6.31 -25.90 23.98
CA TYR A 132 7.20 -26.09 22.83
C TYR A 132 6.59 -26.97 21.72
N MET A 133 5.38 -27.51 21.92
CA MET A 133 4.67 -28.36 20.95
C MET A 133 3.99 -27.52 19.85
N ILE A 134 4.77 -26.66 19.20
CA ILE A 134 4.35 -25.83 18.06
C ILE A 134 4.93 -26.37 16.75
N GLU A 135 4.31 -26.06 15.61
CA GLU A 135 4.85 -26.41 14.28
C GLU A 135 5.95 -25.42 13.85
N PRO A 136 7.25 -25.80 13.88
CA PRO A 136 8.34 -24.84 13.65
C PRO A 136 8.37 -24.30 12.22
N SER A 137 7.81 -25.05 11.25
CA SER A 137 7.76 -24.61 9.86
C SER A 137 6.83 -23.43 9.61
N ARG A 138 5.95 -23.09 10.56
CA ARG A 138 5.06 -21.91 10.51
C ARG A 138 5.72 -20.65 11.07
N PHE A 139 6.73 -20.78 11.92
CA PHE A 139 7.39 -19.63 12.56
C PHE A 139 7.91 -18.57 11.58
N PRO A 140 8.50 -18.91 10.41
CA PRO A 140 8.92 -17.90 9.44
C PRO A 140 7.81 -16.98 8.92
N ASN A 141 6.54 -17.35 9.06
CA ASN A 141 5.40 -16.53 8.64
C ASN A 141 5.02 -15.46 9.68
N THR A 142 5.43 -15.63 10.95
CA THR A 142 5.05 -14.71 12.04
C THR A 142 5.92 -13.46 12.14
N VAL A 143 7.12 -13.49 11.56
CA VAL A 143 8.01 -12.34 11.57
C VAL A 143 7.52 -11.30 10.57
N LEU A 144 7.57 -10.03 10.96
CA LEU A 144 6.96 -8.93 10.19
C LEU A 144 7.53 -8.80 8.76
N ASN A 145 8.80 -9.15 8.58
CA ASN A 145 9.48 -9.10 7.29
C ASN A 145 9.24 -10.34 6.40
N SER A 146 8.41 -11.30 6.81
CA SER A 146 8.15 -12.54 6.08
C SER A 146 7.73 -12.28 4.63
N CYS A 147 6.75 -11.39 4.43
CA CYS A 147 6.23 -11.04 3.10
C CYS A 147 7.31 -10.46 2.19
N ALA A 148 8.04 -9.43 2.65
CA ALA A 148 9.10 -8.81 1.84
C ALA A 148 10.25 -9.80 1.56
N GLY A 149 10.58 -10.66 2.53
CA GLY A 149 11.54 -11.74 2.37
C GLY A 149 11.12 -12.75 1.30
N GLN A 150 9.86 -13.21 1.35
CA GLN A 150 9.32 -14.17 0.40
C GLN A 150 9.19 -13.58 -1.01
N MET A 151 8.80 -12.30 -1.15
CA MET A 151 8.84 -11.59 -2.43
C MET A 151 10.25 -11.63 -3.05
N ALA A 152 11.29 -11.38 -2.26
CA ALA A 152 12.67 -11.42 -2.74
C ALA A 152 13.14 -12.85 -3.07
N ILE A 153 12.86 -13.83 -2.21
CA ILE A 153 13.23 -15.23 -2.42
C ILE A 153 12.58 -15.76 -3.69
N TRP A 154 11.26 -15.59 -3.82
CA TRP A 154 10.47 -16.12 -4.93
C TRP A 154 10.92 -15.57 -6.28
N ASN A 155 11.22 -14.27 -6.33
CA ASN A 155 11.63 -13.59 -7.55
C ASN A 155 13.16 -13.53 -7.72
N SER A 156 13.92 -14.15 -6.81
CA SER A 156 15.39 -14.15 -6.78
C SER A 156 16.02 -12.75 -6.75
N LEU A 157 15.37 -11.80 -6.10
CA LEU A 157 15.83 -10.41 -5.94
C LEU A 157 16.95 -10.36 -4.89
N LYS A 158 18.00 -9.57 -5.13
CA LYS A 158 19.18 -9.48 -4.24
C LYS A 158 19.50 -8.06 -3.77
N GLY A 159 18.72 -7.07 -4.20
CA GLY A 159 18.85 -5.70 -3.69
C GLY A 159 18.40 -5.58 -2.24
N VAL A 160 18.41 -4.34 -1.74
CA VAL A 160 17.96 -4.04 -0.37
C VAL A 160 16.54 -4.55 -0.12
N ASN A 161 16.29 -5.14 1.05
CA ASN A 161 14.99 -5.68 1.43
C ASN A 161 14.58 -5.08 2.78
N SER A 162 13.43 -4.43 2.85
CA SER A 162 12.97 -3.76 4.07
C SER A 162 11.46 -3.85 4.23
N THR A 163 11.03 -3.95 5.48
CA THR A 163 9.62 -3.88 5.88
C THR A 163 9.43 -2.68 6.79
N LEU A 164 8.42 -1.86 6.47
CA LEU A 164 8.17 -0.59 7.14
C LEU A 164 6.85 -0.69 7.90
N ALA A 165 6.94 -0.52 9.22
CA ALA A 165 5.81 -0.55 10.14
C ALA A 165 5.54 0.86 10.68
N GLY A 166 4.47 1.49 10.21
CA GLY A 166 4.09 2.86 10.56
C GLY A 166 2.58 3.08 10.51
N GLY A 167 1.79 2.05 10.82
CA GLY A 167 0.33 2.05 10.70
C GLY A 167 -0.14 2.46 9.30
N HIS A 168 -1.06 3.43 9.24
CA HIS A 168 -1.62 3.97 7.98
C HIS A 168 -0.58 4.58 7.04
N VAL A 169 0.60 5.00 7.52
CA VAL A 169 1.65 5.58 6.67
C VAL A 169 2.68 4.55 6.19
N SER A 170 2.49 3.25 6.49
CA SER A 170 3.46 2.18 6.20
C SER A 170 3.83 2.10 4.72
N SER A 171 2.84 2.00 3.83
CA SER A 171 3.08 1.92 2.37
C SER A 171 3.69 3.20 1.81
N THR A 172 3.24 4.38 2.25
CA THR A 172 3.88 5.66 1.87
C THR A 172 5.34 5.72 2.31
N SER A 173 5.64 5.20 3.52
CA SER A 173 7.00 5.12 4.03
C SER A 173 7.86 4.11 3.25
N ALA A 174 7.26 3.00 2.81
CA ALA A 174 7.92 2.02 1.97
C ALA A 174 8.27 2.59 0.58
N VAL A 175 7.34 3.34 -0.04
CA VAL A 175 7.63 4.09 -1.28
C VAL A 175 8.74 5.11 -1.03
N ARG A 176 8.68 5.90 0.06
CA ARG A 176 9.75 6.85 0.41
C ARG A 176 11.11 6.18 0.57
N TYR A 177 11.16 5.02 1.24
CA TYR A 177 12.38 4.24 1.40
C TYR A 177 12.93 3.80 0.04
N ALA A 178 12.07 3.30 -0.84
CA ALA A 178 12.44 2.88 -2.18
C ALA A 178 12.97 4.02 -3.05
N LEU A 179 12.33 5.20 -3.03
CA LEU A 179 12.82 6.39 -3.72
C LEU A 179 14.22 6.77 -3.24
N ASN A 180 14.44 6.80 -1.92
CA ASN A 180 15.74 7.08 -1.35
C ASN A 180 16.79 6.02 -1.71
N ALA A 181 16.42 4.73 -1.73
CA ALA A 181 17.33 3.66 -2.11
C ALA A 181 17.81 3.82 -3.57
N ILE A 182 16.92 4.22 -4.47
CA ILE A 182 17.27 4.49 -5.87
C ILE A 182 18.10 5.77 -6.01
N HIS A 183 17.66 6.89 -5.41
CA HIS A 183 18.40 8.16 -5.49
C HIS A 183 19.81 8.09 -4.91
N ASN A 184 20.04 7.26 -3.89
CA ASN A 184 21.37 7.05 -3.29
C ASN A 184 22.18 5.94 -3.98
N GLY A 185 21.69 5.35 -5.07
CA GLY A 185 22.39 4.32 -5.83
C GLY A 185 22.49 2.95 -5.15
N HIS A 186 21.73 2.71 -4.07
CA HIS A 186 21.67 1.40 -3.40
C HIS A 186 20.84 0.37 -4.18
N ALA A 187 19.96 0.83 -5.05
CA ALA A 187 19.18 0.01 -5.97
C ALA A 187 18.97 0.76 -7.29
N THR A 188 18.73 0.06 -8.39
CA THR A 188 18.25 0.68 -9.64
C THR A 188 16.76 0.43 -9.87
N SER A 189 16.20 -0.55 -9.16
CA SER A 189 14.78 -0.85 -9.17
C SER A 189 14.32 -1.28 -7.79
N MET A 190 13.08 -0.98 -7.44
CA MET A 190 12.47 -1.34 -6.16
C MET A 190 11.04 -1.80 -6.39
N LEU A 191 10.66 -2.92 -5.79
CA LEU A 191 9.26 -3.27 -5.58
C LEU A 191 8.80 -2.59 -4.30
N ALA A 192 7.91 -1.60 -4.40
CA ALA A 192 7.49 -0.78 -3.27
C ALA A 192 5.97 -0.76 -3.12
N GLY A 193 5.45 -0.94 -1.91
CA GLY A 193 4.01 -1.00 -1.74
C GLY A 193 3.56 -1.29 -0.32
N GLY A 194 2.41 -1.92 -0.17
CA GLY A 194 1.91 -2.37 1.12
C GLY A 194 0.89 -3.48 1.01
N ILE A 195 0.66 -4.14 2.14
CA ILE A 195 -0.27 -5.25 2.27
C ILE A 195 -0.95 -5.19 3.64
N GLU A 196 -2.23 -5.54 3.65
CA GLU A 196 -3.00 -5.76 4.86
C GLU A 196 -3.87 -7.00 4.66
N GLU A 197 -3.91 -7.85 5.69
CA GLU A 197 -4.68 -9.09 5.72
C GLU A 197 -5.89 -8.93 6.65
N LEU A 198 -7.08 -9.30 6.16
CA LEU A 198 -8.27 -9.30 6.98
C LEU A 198 -8.41 -10.65 7.69
N THR A 199 -8.30 -10.62 9.02
CA THR A 199 -8.49 -11.78 9.89
C THR A 199 -9.60 -11.54 10.91
N PRO A 200 -10.24 -12.59 11.45
CA PRO A 200 -11.19 -12.45 12.55
C PRO A 200 -10.64 -11.65 13.74
N HIS A 201 -9.39 -11.94 14.14
CA HIS A 201 -8.72 -11.28 15.26
C HIS A 201 -8.54 -9.77 15.01
N MET A 202 -8.09 -9.40 13.81
CA MET A 202 -7.93 -7.99 13.42
C MET A 202 -9.28 -7.27 13.38
N ALA A 203 -10.32 -7.93 12.86
CA ALA A 203 -11.66 -7.37 12.79
C ALA A 203 -12.23 -7.08 14.19
N TRP A 204 -12.11 -8.03 15.13
CA TRP A 204 -12.50 -7.81 16.53
C TRP A 204 -11.68 -6.73 17.22
N ALA A 205 -10.38 -6.66 16.98
CA ALA A 205 -9.53 -5.60 17.54
C ALA A 205 -10.00 -4.20 17.09
N TRP A 206 -10.23 -4.03 15.78
CA TRP A 206 -10.76 -2.78 15.24
C TRP A 206 -12.16 -2.44 15.76
N TYR A 207 -13.06 -3.42 15.81
CA TYR A 207 -14.42 -3.22 16.33
C TYR A 207 -14.41 -2.79 17.80
N LYS A 208 -13.63 -3.48 18.65
CA LYS A 208 -13.52 -3.18 20.08
C LYS A 208 -12.71 -1.92 20.39
N SER A 209 -11.90 -1.43 19.45
CA SER A 209 -11.18 -0.16 19.62
C SER A 209 -12.11 1.05 19.77
N GLY A 210 -13.35 0.97 19.25
CA GLY A 210 -14.29 2.09 19.22
C GLY A 210 -13.85 3.25 18.31
N LEU A 211 -12.86 3.04 17.43
CA LEU A 211 -12.29 4.08 16.56
C LEU A 211 -13.02 4.19 15.21
N LEU A 212 -13.71 3.14 14.78
CA LEU A 212 -14.41 3.07 13.50
C LEU A 212 -15.75 3.79 13.54
N ARG A 213 -16.15 4.37 12.40
CA ARG A 213 -17.54 4.81 12.17
C ARG A 213 -18.45 3.58 12.13
N THR A 214 -19.73 3.80 12.44
CA THR A 214 -20.75 2.72 12.44
C THR A 214 -20.98 2.08 11.06
N ASP A 215 -20.76 2.84 9.99
CA ASP A 215 -20.91 2.41 8.61
C ASP A 215 -19.57 2.08 7.92
N ALA A 216 -18.47 2.05 8.68
CA ALA A 216 -17.16 1.72 8.15
C ALA A 216 -17.10 0.25 7.78
N ALA A 217 -16.40 -0.04 6.68
CA ALA A 217 -15.99 -1.40 6.35
C ALA A 217 -14.50 -1.60 6.65
N LEU A 218 -14.12 -2.79 7.10
CA LEU A 218 -12.73 -3.22 7.07
C LEU A 218 -12.43 -3.92 5.77
N GLY A 219 -11.22 -3.73 5.28
CA GLY A 219 -10.78 -4.30 4.02
C GLY A 219 -9.42 -4.95 4.12
N GLU A 220 -9.05 -5.59 3.04
CA GLU A 220 -7.72 -6.13 2.82
C GLU A 220 -7.30 -5.96 1.38
N GLY A 221 -6.01 -6.11 1.14
CA GLY A 221 -5.46 -6.01 -0.20
C GLY A 221 -3.97 -5.72 -0.18
N CYS A 222 -3.41 -5.74 -1.38
CA CYS A 222 -2.02 -5.44 -1.61
C CYS A 222 -1.88 -4.65 -2.91
N ALA A 223 -1.00 -3.67 -2.91
CA ALA A 223 -0.55 -3.01 -4.13
C ALA A 223 0.97 -2.87 -4.10
N ILE A 224 1.61 -3.22 -5.22
CA ILE A 224 3.05 -3.17 -5.43
C ILE A 224 3.32 -2.31 -6.67
N LEU A 225 4.16 -1.30 -6.51
CA LEU A 225 4.69 -0.44 -7.57
C LEU A 225 6.08 -0.95 -7.97
N VAL A 226 6.35 -1.05 -9.27
CA VAL A 226 7.70 -1.23 -9.80
C VAL A 226 8.30 0.16 -10.02
N LEU A 227 9.20 0.56 -9.12
CA LEU A 227 9.88 1.85 -9.15
C LEU A 227 11.27 1.68 -9.78
N GLU A 228 11.62 2.48 -10.78
CA GLU A 228 12.86 2.35 -11.52
C GLU A 228 13.56 3.68 -11.75
N ASP A 229 14.89 3.67 -11.66
CA ASP A 229 15.66 4.74 -12.27
C ASP A 229 15.36 4.75 -13.78
N LYS A 230 15.11 5.95 -14.35
CA LYS A 230 14.80 6.09 -15.78
C LYS A 230 15.88 5.46 -16.67
N ALA A 231 17.14 5.47 -16.24
CA ALA A 231 18.25 4.89 -16.98
C ALA A 231 18.14 3.37 -17.19
N VAL A 232 17.34 2.66 -16.39
CA VAL A 232 17.14 1.20 -16.52
C VAL A 232 15.76 0.82 -17.08
N THR A 233 14.94 1.80 -17.46
CA THR A 233 13.63 1.54 -18.08
C THR A 233 13.76 0.95 -19.49
N ASP A 234 14.88 1.22 -20.18
CA ASP A 234 15.19 0.69 -21.51
C ASP A 234 14.06 0.88 -22.54
N GLY A 235 13.43 2.07 -22.52
CA GLY A 235 12.34 2.41 -23.43
C GLY A 235 11.00 1.73 -23.13
N ARG A 236 10.91 0.93 -22.06
CA ARG A 236 9.63 0.36 -21.59
C ARG A 236 8.66 1.49 -21.20
N PRO A 237 7.35 1.31 -21.44
CA PRO A 237 6.35 2.30 -21.08
C PRO A 237 6.41 2.67 -19.59
N ILE A 238 6.29 3.97 -19.32
CA ILE A 238 6.18 4.50 -17.97
C ILE A 238 4.70 4.80 -17.73
N MET A 239 4.12 4.25 -16.66
CA MET A 239 2.72 4.50 -16.30
C MET A 239 2.57 5.89 -15.66
N ALA A 240 3.52 6.24 -14.80
CA ALA A 240 3.55 7.47 -14.04
C ALA A 240 4.97 7.69 -13.49
N GLU A 241 5.19 8.83 -12.86
CA GLU A 241 6.41 9.15 -12.15
C GLU A 241 6.11 9.44 -10.68
N ALA A 242 6.89 8.85 -9.78
CA ALA A 242 6.92 9.24 -8.39
C ALA A 242 7.87 10.43 -8.24
N LEU A 243 7.30 11.62 -8.01
CA LEU A 243 8.08 12.84 -7.80
C LEU A 243 8.71 12.82 -6.40
N GLY A 244 7.95 12.40 -5.39
CA GLY A 244 8.47 12.27 -4.03
C GLY A 244 7.44 11.76 -3.04
N ALA A 245 7.93 11.31 -1.88
CA ALA A 245 7.12 10.95 -0.74
C ALA A 245 7.65 11.64 0.52
N ALA A 246 6.75 12.18 1.33
CA ALA A 246 7.03 12.84 2.59
C ALA A 246 6.23 12.17 3.70
N THR A 247 6.88 11.94 4.84
CA THR A 247 6.20 11.51 6.06
C THR A 247 6.64 12.39 7.22
N ALA A 248 5.74 12.60 8.18
CA ALA A 248 6.01 13.36 9.37
C ALA A 248 5.28 12.75 10.58
N TYR A 249 5.72 13.15 11.76
CA TYR A 249 5.10 12.76 13.02
C TYR A 249 4.71 14.02 13.79
N CYS A 250 3.46 14.08 14.22
CA CYS A 250 2.88 15.27 14.85
C CYS A 250 2.79 15.15 16.39
N GLY A 251 3.05 13.97 16.97
CA GLY A 251 3.02 13.73 18.43
C GLY A 251 1.80 12.93 18.93
N ALA A 252 2.00 12.17 20.03
CA ALA A 252 1.08 11.15 20.55
C ALA A 252 -0.19 11.65 21.28
N ARG A 253 -0.44 12.97 21.36
CA ARG A 253 -1.66 13.57 21.97
C ARG A 253 -2.17 14.75 21.14
N THR A 254 -2.12 14.61 19.82
CA THR A 254 -2.29 15.72 18.90
C THR A 254 -3.73 16.19 18.82
N LYS A 255 -3.91 17.51 18.95
CA LYS A 255 -5.15 18.19 18.55
C LYS A 255 -5.37 17.93 17.05
N ARG A 256 -6.62 17.77 16.63
CA ARG A 256 -7.02 17.58 15.21
C ARG A 256 -6.32 18.56 14.26
N THR A 257 -6.09 19.79 14.71
CA THR A 257 -5.38 20.84 13.98
C THR A 257 -3.92 20.52 13.68
N SER A 258 -3.22 19.81 14.57
CA SER A 258 -1.81 19.45 14.38
C SER A 258 -1.63 18.36 13.32
N LEU A 259 -2.54 17.38 13.27
CA LEU A 259 -2.55 16.35 12.22
C LEU A 259 -2.83 16.97 10.85
N ALA A 260 -3.82 17.85 10.76
CA ALA A 260 -4.11 18.59 9.53
C ALA A 260 -2.91 19.44 9.08
N ALA A 261 -2.27 20.17 10.00
CA ALA A 261 -1.04 20.92 9.71
C ALA A 261 0.13 20.02 9.29
N GLY A 262 0.23 18.81 9.85
CA GLY A 262 1.22 17.82 9.46
C GLY A 262 1.06 17.34 8.02
N ILE A 263 -0.17 17.00 7.62
CA ILE A 263 -0.51 16.67 6.24
C ILE A 263 -0.17 17.85 5.33
N ALA A 264 -0.62 19.06 5.70
CA ALA A 264 -0.34 20.27 4.93
C ALA A 264 1.17 20.48 4.73
N GLY A 265 1.96 20.32 5.79
CA GLY A 265 3.41 20.43 5.74
C GLY A 265 4.07 19.35 4.86
N CYS A 266 3.56 18.11 4.83
CA CYS A 266 4.03 17.09 3.89
C CYS A 266 3.78 17.51 2.43
N ILE A 267 2.57 18.00 2.13
CA ILE A 267 2.20 18.46 0.78
C ILE A 267 3.06 19.66 0.38
N SER A 268 3.09 20.73 1.17
CA SER A 268 3.83 21.95 0.86
C SER A 268 5.33 21.70 0.65
N ARG A 269 5.95 20.77 1.40
CA ARG A 269 7.36 20.38 1.18
C ARG A 269 7.57 19.69 -0.16
N LEU A 270 6.65 18.82 -0.58
CA LEU A 270 6.74 18.15 -1.89
C LEU A 270 6.53 19.15 -3.02
N LEU A 271 5.54 20.04 -2.92
CA LEU A 271 5.30 21.08 -3.93
C LEU A 271 6.51 22.01 -4.06
N ALA A 272 7.01 22.54 -2.95
CA ALA A 272 8.17 23.43 -2.94
C ALA A 272 9.44 22.76 -3.51
N ARG A 273 9.64 21.47 -3.23
CA ARG A 273 10.78 20.69 -3.76
C ARG A 273 10.75 20.54 -5.29
N HIS A 274 9.57 20.55 -5.89
CA HIS A 274 9.38 20.39 -7.33
C HIS A 274 8.92 21.68 -8.03
N GLU A 275 8.97 22.81 -7.32
CA GLU A 275 8.57 24.13 -7.83
C GLU A 275 7.13 24.17 -8.38
N LEU A 276 6.25 23.35 -7.80
CA LEU A 276 4.84 23.24 -8.18
C LEU A 276 3.98 24.19 -7.35
N ARG A 277 2.94 24.73 -7.99
CA ARG A 277 1.89 25.52 -7.36
C ARG A 277 0.73 24.63 -6.91
N ALA A 278 -0.04 25.11 -5.95
CA ALA A 278 -1.18 24.37 -5.40
C ALA A 278 -2.25 24.07 -6.46
N GLU A 279 -2.46 24.98 -7.40
CA GLU A 279 -3.48 24.91 -8.45
C GLU A 279 -3.14 23.87 -9.54
N GLU A 280 -1.90 23.38 -9.56
CA GLU A 280 -1.45 22.35 -10.51
C GLU A 280 -1.82 20.93 -10.05
N ILE A 281 -2.32 20.76 -8.82
CA ILE A 281 -2.76 19.45 -8.32
C ILE A 281 -4.19 19.16 -8.78
N ASP A 282 -4.33 18.22 -9.70
CA ASP A 282 -5.62 17.85 -10.30
C ASP A 282 -6.48 16.97 -9.40
N VAL A 283 -5.82 16.02 -8.72
CA VAL A 283 -6.49 14.95 -7.99
C VAL A 283 -5.80 14.64 -6.67
N VAL A 284 -6.59 14.34 -5.65
CA VAL A 284 -6.13 13.81 -4.37
C VAL A 284 -6.85 12.51 -4.04
N SER A 285 -6.09 11.46 -3.77
CA SER A 285 -6.60 10.25 -3.13
C SER A 285 -6.49 10.40 -1.63
N LEU A 286 -7.63 10.25 -0.95
CA LEU A 286 -7.77 10.33 0.50
C LEU A 286 -7.99 8.93 1.09
N GLY A 287 -7.20 8.59 2.11
CA GLY A 287 -7.14 7.24 2.66
C GLY A 287 -7.96 7.09 3.94
N ALA A 288 -8.15 8.20 4.68
CA ALA A 288 -8.74 8.19 6.01
C ALA A 288 -10.27 8.27 5.95
N GLY A 289 -10.93 7.17 5.58
CA GLY A 289 -12.39 7.09 5.44
C GLY A 289 -13.11 6.46 6.64
N ALA A 290 -12.54 5.42 7.22
CA ALA A 290 -13.24 4.54 8.16
C ALA A 290 -13.29 5.05 9.60
N GLN A 291 -12.25 5.76 10.05
CA GLN A 291 -12.14 6.18 11.45
C GLN A 291 -12.90 7.47 11.75
N ILE A 292 -13.48 7.55 12.95
CA ILE A 292 -14.29 8.69 13.40
C ILE A 292 -13.46 9.99 13.34
N GLY A 293 -13.92 10.91 12.50
CA GLY A 293 -13.34 12.25 12.35
C GLY A 293 -12.07 12.33 11.50
N ALA A 294 -11.49 11.20 11.09
CA ALA A 294 -10.24 11.18 10.33
C ALA A 294 -10.40 11.81 8.94
N ARG A 295 -11.50 11.54 8.25
CA ARG A 295 -11.86 12.16 6.96
C ARG A 295 -11.78 13.69 6.99
N ARG A 296 -12.37 14.30 8.03
CA ARG A 296 -12.40 15.75 8.18
C ARG A 296 -11.00 16.33 8.42
N ILE A 297 -10.17 15.62 9.19
CA ILE A 297 -8.78 16.03 9.48
C ILE A 297 -7.96 15.98 8.19
N GLU A 298 -8.08 14.90 7.42
CA GLU A 298 -7.34 14.70 6.18
C GLU A 298 -7.68 15.77 5.15
N GLU A 299 -8.96 16.00 4.88
CA GLU A 299 -9.38 17.06 3.96
C GLU A 299 -9.00 18.46 4.46
N GLN A 300 -9.03 18.71 5.77
CA GLN A 300 -8.59 19.99 6.32
C GLN A 300 -7.10 20.19 6.04
N GLY A 301 -6.28 19.15 6.19
CA GLY A 301 -4.86 19.21 5.87
C GLY A 301 -4.60 19.52 4.40
N VAL A 302 -5.37 18.91 3.51
CA VAL A 302 -5.29 19.20 2.06
C VAL A 302 -5.69 20.64 1.77
N ARG A 303 -6.83 21.12 2.29
CA ARG A 303 -7.28 22.51 2.10
C ARG A 303 -6.30 23.53 2.67
N LEU A 304 -5.63 23.21 3.79
CA LEU A 304 -4.59 24.08 4.36
C LEU A 304 -3.37 24.23 3.44
N ALA A 305 -2.99 23.18 2.70
CA ALA A 305 -1.87 23.24 1.77
C ALA A 305 -2.24 23.79 0.39
N LEU A 306 -3.43 23.44 -0.12
CA LEU A 306 -3.83 23.73 -1.50
C LEU A 306 -4.83 24.89 -1.64
N GLY A 307 -5.32 25.44 -0.53
CA GLY A 307 -6.38 26.48 -0.52
C GLY A 307 -7.79 25.95 -0.86
N SER A 308 -7.88 24.82 -1.56
CA SER A 308 -9.13 24.16 -1.93
C SER A 308 -8.99 22.63 -1.84
N LEU A 309 -10.06 21.89 -2.12
CA LEU A 309 -10.01 20.44 -2.24
C LEU A 309 -10.16 20.08 -3.73
N PRO A 310 -9.12 19.53 -4.39
CA PRO A 310 -9.19 19.09 -5.78
C PRO A 310 -10.15 17.91 -5.99
N THR A 311 -10.19 17.38 -7.22
CA THR A 311 -10.93 16.14 -7.50
C THR A 311 -10.50 15.07 -6.50
N THR A 312 -11.46 14.51 -5.77
CA THR A 312 -11.17 13.62 -4.66
C THR A 312 -11.53 12.19 -5.01
N VAL A 313 -10.58 11.28 -4.80
CA VAL A 313 -10.77 9.82 -4.89
C VAL A 313 -10.73 9.24 -3.48
N ARG A 314 -11.70 8.41 -3.12
CA ARG A 314 -11.78 7.78 -1.77
C ARG A 314 -11.74 6.28 -1.88
N VAL A 315 -10.53 5.73 -1.85
CA VAL A 315 -10.34 4.28 -2.01
C VAL A 315 -10.96 3.48 -0.88
N SER A 316 -10.95 4.01 0.35
CA SER A 316 -11.55 3.32 1.50
C SER A 316 -13.08 3.21 1.45
N ASP A 317 -13.77 3.99 0.61
CA ASP A 317 -15.22 3.86 0.43
C ASP A 317 -15.55 2.61 -0.41
N ALA A 318 -14.66 2.23 -1.33
CA ALA A 318 -14.79 1.02 -2.14
C ALA A 318 -14.15 -0.21 -1.46
N LEU A 319 -12.93 -0.05 -0.94
CA LEU A 319 -12.12 -1.17 -0.45
C LEU A 319 -12.21 -1.37 1.08
N GLY A 320 -12.83 -0.45 1.82
CA GLY A 320 -12.76 -0.44 3.28
C GLY A 320 -11.42 0.06 3.83
N GLU A 321 -11.26 -0.03 5.15
CA GLU A 321 -9.99 0.27 5.84
C GLU A 321 -8.99 -0.86 5.62
N CYS A 322 -8.03 -0.63 4.72
CA CYS A 322 -6.92 -1.54 4.43
C CYS A 322 -5.61 -1.14 5.15
N PHE A 323 -5.69 -0.36 6.23
CA PHE A 323 -4.61 0.00 7.15
C PHE A 323 -3.25 0.23 6.46
N SER A 324 -2.30 -0.71 6.57
CA SER A 324 -0.93 -0.55 6.06
C SER A 324 -0.87 -0.46 4.52
N ALA A 325 -1.80 -1.11 3.83
CA ALA A 325 -1.89 -1.13 2.36
C ALA A 325 -2.52 0.13 1.77
N SER A 326 -3.22 0.93 2.59
CA SER A 326 -4.05 2.04 2.13
C SER A 326 -3.32 2.98 1.17
N GLY A 327 -2.15 3.51 1.54
CA GLY A 327 -1.35 4.39 0.66
C GLY A 327 -0.97 3.77 -0.68
N ALA A 328 -0.65 2.47 -0.73
CA ALA A 328 -0.32 1.79 -1.99
C ALA A 328 -1.56 1.54 -2.86
N LEU A 329 -2.67 1.13 -2.26
CA LEU A 329 -3.96 0.94 -2.97
C LEU A 329 -4.50 2.26 -3.51
N GLN A 330 -4.29 3.36 -2.79
CA GLN A 330 -4.56 4.72 -3.25
C GLN A 330 -3.73 5.12 -4.47
N ALA A 331 -2.42 4.86 -4.44
CA ALA A 331 -1.56 5.09 -5.60
C ALA A 331 -2.04 4.26 -6.81
N ALA A 332 -2.34 2.98 -6.60
CA ALA A 332 -2.86 2.11 -7.64
C ALA A 332 -4.21 2.59 -8.21
N ALA A 333 -5.12 3.11 -7.38
CA ALA A 333 -6.39 3.67 -7.85
C ALA A 333 -6.19 4.91 -8.72
N LEU A 334 -5.20 5.77 -8.41
CA LEU A 334 -4.84 6.88 -9.29
C LEU A 334 -4.26 6.38 -10.62
N LEU A 335 -3.40 5.35 -10.60
CA LEU A 335 -2.87 4.73 -11.83
C LEU A 335 -3.98 4.11 -12.69
N ALA A 336 -4.93 3.39 -12.07
CA ALA A 336 -6.09 2.81 -12.75
C ALA A 336 -7.03 3.88 -13.33
N ARG A 337 -7.14 5.03 -12.66
CA ARG A 337 -7.85 6.19 -13.21
C ARG A 337 -7.12 6.70 -14.45
N TRP A 338 -5.81 6.87 -14.39
CA TRP A 338 -5.01 7.43 -15.47
C TRP A 338 -4.79 6.51 -16.68
N SER A 339 -5.03 5.20 -16.55
CA SER A 339 -4.95 4.26 -17.67
C SER A 339 -6.11 4.41 -18.68
N GLY A 340 -7.16 5.18 -18.35
CA GLY A 340 -8.26 5.48 -19.27
C GLY A 340 -7.90 6.48 -20.39
N ALA A 341 -8.53 6.33 -21.56
CA ALA A 341 -8.26 7.11 -22.77
C ALA A 341 -8.68 8.59 -22.71
N GLU A 342 -9.44 9.02 -21.71
CA GLU A 342 -10.12 10.34 -21.67
C GLU A 342 -9.43 11.40 -20.78
N HIS A 343 -8.19 11.18 -20.34
CA HIS A 343 -7.52 12.11 -19.43
C HIS A 343 -6.52 13.03 -20.14
N PRO A 344 -6.41 14.31 -19.73
CA PRO A 344 -5.45 15.27 -20.29
C PRO A 344 -4.00 14.76 -20.20
N ALA A 345 -3.13 15.28 -21.07
CA ALA A 345 -1.79 14.76 -21.31
C ALA A 345 -0.94 14.61 -20.02
N GLU A 346 -0.92 15.63 -19.15
CA GLU A 346 -0.23 15.60 -17.86
C GLU A 346 -1.24 15.78 -16.72
N GLN A 347 -1.14 14.95 -15.67
CA GLN A 347 -1.93 15.09 -14.44
C GLN A 347 -1.05 14.89 -13.21
N LEU A 348 -1.25 15.71 -12.19
CA LEU A 348 -0.59 15.61 -10.88
C LEU A 348 -1.57 15.09 -9.83
N GLY A 349 -1.15 14.05 -9.13
CA GLY A 349 -1.93 13.36 -8.10
C GLY A 349 -1.22 13.34 -6.76
N LEU A 350 -1.98 13.59 -5.69
CA LEU A 350 -1.53 13.38 -4.32
C LEU A 350 -2.19 12.15 -3.73
N VAL A 351 -1.44 11.38 -2.94
CA VAL A 351 -1.97 10.35 -2.04
C VAL A 351 -1.66 10.79 -0.62
N THR A 352 -2.67 10.92 0.24
CA THR A 352 -2.47 11.25 1.65
C THR A 352 -2.71 10.03 2.54
N SER A 353 -2.00 10.03 3.67
CA SER A 353 -2.09 8.98 4.69
C SER A 353 -2.13 9.63 6.06
N LEU A 354 -2.99 9.14 6.95
CA LEU A 354 -3.20 9.69 8.29
C LEU A 354 -3.36 8.55 9.30
N GLY A 355 -2.45 8.47 10.27
CA GLY A 355 -2.55 7.63 11.45
C GLY A 355 -2.96 8.45 12.68
N ARG A 356 -3.80 7.87 13.55
CA ARG A 356 -4.21 8.52 14.82
C ARG A 356 -3.11 8.56 15.87
N ASP A 357 -2.04 7.80 15.66
CA ASP A 357 -0.83 7.80 16.48
C ASP A 357 0.01 9.08 16.31
N GLY A 358 -0.34 9.95 15.37
CA GLY A 358 0.39 11.17 15.04
C GLY A 358 1.12 11.10 13.71
N SER A 359 1.13 9.94 13.04
CA SER A 359 1.80 9.77 11.75
C SER A 359 0.99 10.34 10.61
N VAL A 360 1.66 11.05 9.69
CA VAL A 360 1.05 11.59 8.47
C VAL A 360 1.99 11.38 7.30
N GLY A 361 1.41 11.20 6.11
CA GLY A 361 2.16 10.91 4.89
C GLY A 361 1.53 11.57 3.66
N CYS A 362 2.38 11.83 2.68
CA CYS A 362 1.97 12.26 1.35
C CYS A 362 2.90 11.64 0.30
N LEU A 363 2.34 11.18 -0.81
CA LEU A 363 3.05 10.78 -2.02
C LEU A 363 2.55 11.65 -3.17
N LEU A 364 3.48 12.20 -3.95
CA LEU A 364 3.20 13.02 -5.12
C LEU A 364 3.57 12.23 -6.38
N LEU A 365 2.58 12.05 -7.25
CA LEU A 365 2.65 11.31 -8.50
C LEU A 365 2.35 12.23 -9.68
N ARG A 366 2.97 11.93 -10.82
CA ARG A 366 2.68 12.55 -12.10
C ARG A 366 2.34 11.49 -13.14
N ARG A 367 1.22 11.63 -13.85
CA ARG A 367 0.91 10.80 -15.01
C ARG A 367 1.97 10.99 -16.09
N ALA A 368 2.47 9.91 -16.68
CA ALA A 368 3.36 9.97 -17.83
C ALA A 368 2.54 10.25 -19.11
N CYS A 369 3.06 11.14 -19.97
CA CYS A 369 2.43 11.51 -21.24
C CYS A 369 2.64 10.48 -22.34
#